data_AF-A0A2T5TWA9-F1
#
_entry.id   AF-A0A2T5TWA9-F1
#
_cell.length_a   1.000
_cell.length_b   1.000
_cell.length_c   1.000
_cell.angle_alpha   90.00
_cell.angle_beta   90.00
_cell.angle_gamma   90.00
#
_symmetry.space_group_name_H-M   'P 1'
#
loop_
_entity.id
_entity.type
_entity.pdbx_description
1 polymer ?
#
loop_
_entity_poly.entity_id
_entity_poly.type
_entity_poly.pdbx_seq_one_letter_code
_entity_poly.pdbx_strand_id
1 'polypeptide(L)' 'WGDASDLGGAAVFLSSAAANYVQGHILAVDGGWLAR' A
#
# COMPACT_ATOMS: atom_id res chain seq x y z
N TRP A 1 11.73 4.23 -10.35
CA TRP A 1 10.31 4.10 -10.69
C TRP A 1 9.84 2.77 -10.14
N GLY A 2 8.60 2.70 -9.66
CA GLY A 2 8.05 1.44 -9.16
C GLY A 2 7.65 0.51 -10.31
N ASP A 3 7.66 -0.79 -10.03
CA ASP A 3 7.18 -1.85 -10.90
C ASP A 3 5.77 -2.28 -10.50
N ALA A 4 5.02 -2.89 -11.42
CA ALA A 4 3.66 -3.38 -11.14
C ALA A 4 3.65 -4.42 -9.99
N SER A 5 4.74 -5.16 -9.81
CA SER A 5 4.91 -6.12 -8.71
C SER A 5 4.91 -5.49 -7.33
N ASP A 6 5.27 -4.21 -7.21
CA ASP A 6 5.40 -3.53 -5.92
C ASP A 6 4.02 -3.28 -5.26
N LEU A 7 2.96 -3.22 -6.06
CA LEU A 7 1.59 -3.01 -5.57
C LEU A 7 0.91 -4.29 -5.09
N GLY A 8 1.38 -5.47 -5.52
CA GLY A 8 0.70 -6.74 -5.28
C GLY A 8 0.48 -7.02 -3.79
N GLY A 9 1.54 -6.83 -2.98
CA GLY A 9 1.46 -7.01 -1.52
C GLY A 9 0.53 -6.01 -0.85
N ALA A 10 0.58 -4.73 -1.26
CA ALA A 10 -0.27 -3.68 -0.72
C ALA A 10 -1.75 -3.92 -1.06
N ALA A 11 -2.06 -4.35 -2.28
CA ALA A 11 -3.41 -4.68 -2.72
C ALA A 11 -3.97 -5.86 -1.91
N VAL A 12 -3.20 -6.94 -1.76
CA VAL A 12 -3.59 -8.11 -0.97
C VAL A 12 -3.80 -7.75 0.50
N PHE A 13 -2.91 -6.93 1.09
CA PHE A 13 -3.05 -6.46 2.46
C PHE A 13 -4.38 -5.71 2.65
N LEU A 14 -4.63 -4.69 1.82
CA LEU A 14 -5.85 -3.87 1.91
C LEU A 14 -7.14 -4.65 1.59
N SER A 15 -7.07 -5.73 0.80
CA SER A 15 -8.22 -6.59 0.51
C SER A 15 -8.44 -7.71 1.54
N SER A 16 -7.57 -7.83 2.55
CA SER A 16 -7.60 -8.94 3.52
C SER A 16 -8.09 -8.52 4.89
N ALA A 17 -8.38 -9.52 5.74
CA ALA A 17 -8.72 -9.29 7.15
C ALA A 17 -7.59 -8.62 7.95
N ALA A 18 -6.35 -8.63 7.46
CA ALA A 18 -5.22 -7.95 8.10
C ALA A 18 -5.40 -6.42 8.14
N ALA A 19 -6.24 -5.85 7.27
CA ALA A 19 -6.55 -4.43 7.21
C ALA A 19 -7.92 -4.06 7.82
N ASN A 20 -8.57 -4.95 8.57
CA ASN A 20 -9.94 -4.73 9.08
C ASN A 20 -10.12 -3.45 9.91
N TYR A 21 -9.06 -2.94 10.54
CA TYR A 21 -9.09 -1.70 11.32
C TYR A 21 -8.46 -0.49 10.59
N VAL A 22 -8.05 -0.65 9.34
CA VAL A 22 -7.49 0.42 8.50
C VAL A 22 -8.60 0.89 7.55
N GLN A 23 -9.16 2.07 7.83
CA GLN A 23 -10.25 2.65 7.05
C GLN A 23 -9.99 4.13 6.78
N GLY A 24 -10.41 4.61 5.60
CA GLY A 24 -10.27 6.03 5.21
C GLY A 24 -8.82 6.51 5.06
N HIS A 25 -7.86 5.60 4.91
CA HIS A 25 -6.44 5.90 4.79
C HIS A 25 -5.89 5.67 3.38
N ILE A 26 -4.86 6.43 2.99
CA ILE A 26 -4.14 6.26 1.73
C ILE A 26 -2.76 5.68 2.05
N LEU A 27 -2.51 4.45 1.62
CA LEU A 27 -1.20 3.80 1.74
C LEU A 27 -0.32 4.18 0.53
N ALA A 28 0.71 4.97 0.77
CA ALA A 28 1.70 5.31 -0.26
C ALA A 28 2.69 4.14 -0.47
N VAL A 29 2.87 3.74 -1.74
CA VAL A 29 3.86 2.75 -2.19
C VAL A 29 4.73 3.44 -3.24
N ASP A 30 5.65 4.30 -2.77
CA ASP A 30 6.31 5.30 -3.62
C ASP A 30 7.84 5.31 -3.51
N GLY A 31 8.43 4.34 -2.80
CA GLY A 31 9.87 4.28 -2.57
C GLY A 31 10.42 5.39 -1.68
N GLY A 32 9.58 6.04 -0.88
CA GLY A 32 9.96 7.13 0.02
C GLY A 32 9.89 8.52 -0.63
N TRP A 33 9.22 8.64 -1.78
CA TRP A 33 9.07 9.92 -2.49
C TRP A 33 8.44 11.01 -1.62
N LEU A 34 7.33 10.68 -0.92
CA LEU A 34 6.64 11.61 -0.03
C LEU A 34 7.37 11.86 1.31
N ALA A 35 8.39 11.06 1.63
CA ALA A 35 9.17 11.23 2.85
C ALA A 35 10.29 12.28 2.75
N ARG A 36 10.45 12.88 1.56
CA ARG A 36 11.45 13.93 1.29
C ARG A 36 11.02 15.30 1.77
#